data_AF-A0A1F8LVB1-F1
#
_entry.id   AF-A0A1F8LVB1-F1
#
_cell.length_a   1.000
_cell.length_b   1.000
_cell.length_c   1.000
_cell.angle_alpha   90.00
_cell.angle_beta   90.00
_cell.angle_gamma   90.00
#
_symmetry.space_group_name_H-M   'P 1'
#
loop_
_entity.id
_entity.type
_entity.pdbx_description
1 polymer ?
#
loop_
_entity_poly.entity_id
_entity_poly.type
_entity_poly.pdbx_seq_one_letter_code
_entity_poly.pdbx_strand_id
1 'polypeptide(L)'
;MSDFLTTPGFLGTRATLRSDLTLVLILVTALLFNIGFLLARRRRFTAHRWVQTSTVILNTLVVMISMVTSFIIYILPGIPGKLGEGDYAVTTVHSIIGAISLIFGVFVALRGNELVPKRVRFNNYKLFMRWAYALYMLSTLGGIVIYIIVFIFGI
;
A
#
# COMPACT_ATOMS: atom_id res chain seq x y z
N MET A 1 10.63 27.57 0.01
CA MET A 1 10.64 26.71 1.21
C MET A 1 11.28 25.40 0.80
N SER A 2 12.40 25.02 1.43
CA SER A 2 12.95 23.66 1.25
C SER A 2 11.90 22.66 1.75
N ASP A 3 11.43 21.77 0.86
CA ASP A 3 10.50 20.72 1.23
C ASP A 3 11.23 19.77 2.19
N PHE A 4 10.94 19.85 3.49
CA PHE A 4 11.57 19.02 4.52
C PHE A 4 11.55 17.53 4.17
N LEU A 5 10.52 17.09 3.43
CA LEU A 5 10.34 15.71 3.03
C LEU A 5 11.31 15.24 1.93
N THR A 6 12.01 16.15 1.25
CA THR A 6 13.04 15.80 0.24
C THR A 6 14.46 15.77 0.80
N THR A 7 14.64 16.06 2.09
CA THR A 7 15.94 15.88 2.78
C THR A 7 16.36 14.40 2.78
N PRO A 8 17.65 14.08 2.97
CA PRO A 8 18.11 12.70 3.07
C PRO A 8 17.34 11.89 4.12
N GLY A 9 17.06 10.63 3.80
CA GLY A 9 16.41 9.69 4.71
C GLY A 9 17.28 9.26 5.89
N PHE A 10 16.70 8.41 6.74
CA PHE A 10 17.33 7.87 7.96
C PHE A 10 17.73 6.39 7.84
N LEU A 11 17.37 5.72 6.76
CA LEU A 11 17.70 4.30 6.51
C LEU A 11 19.09 4.09 5.88
N GLY A 12 19.86 5.17 5.70
CA GLY A 12 21.24 5.09 5.18
C GLY A 12 21.33 4.76 3.68
N THR A 13 20.28 5.04 2.92
CA THR A 13 20.22 4.85 1.46
C THR A 13 20.18 6.19 0.73
N ARG A 14 20.01 6.18 -0.60
CA ARG A 14 19.78 7.41 -1.40
C ARG A 14 18.34 7.94 -1.31
N ALA A 15 17.50 7.32 -0.48
CA ALA A 15 16.13 7.72 -0.30
C ALA A 15 16.00 9.09 0.36
N THR A 16 14.91 9.79 0.03
CA THR A 16 14.48 10.97 0.79
C THR A 16 13.79 10.55 2.08
N LEU A 17 13.68 11.48 3.02
CA LEU A 17 12.91 11.30 4.24
C LEU A 17 11.47 10.84 3.95
N ARG A 18 10.83 11.38 2.90
CA ARG A 18 9.51 10.93 2.45
C ARG A 18 9.49 9.45 2.12
N SER A 19 10.46 9.00 1.31
CA SER A 19 10.53 7.61 0.85
C SER A 19 10.75 6.64 2.02
N ASP A 20 11.61 7.00 2.98
CA ASP A 20 11.85 6.18 4.18
C ASP A 20 10.63 6.10 5.08
N LEU A 21 10.00 7.24 5.38
CA LEU A 21 8.77 7.28 6.15
C LEU A 21 7.66 6.47 5.48
N THR A 22 7.55 6.56 4.16
CA THR A 22 6.57 5.80 3.37
C THR A 22 6.81 4.31 3.53
N LEU A 23 8.04 3.84 3.35
CA LEU A 23 8.37 2.42 3.53
C LEU A 23 8.06 1.95 4.94
N VAL A 24 8.52 2.67 5.97
CA VAL A 24 8.29 2.29 7.36
C VAL A 24 6.80 2.26 7.71
N LEU A 25 6.03 3.27 7.30
CA LEU A 25 4.59 3.29 7.53
C LEU A 25 3.88 2.13 6.82
N ILE A 26 4.30 1.78 5.60
CA ILE A 26 3.73 0.62 4.90
C ILE A 26 4.10 -0.69 5.60
N LEU A 27 5.34 -0.86 6.08
CA LEU A 27 5.74 -2.04 6.87
C LEU A 27 4.93 -2.15 8.17
N VAL A 28 4.66 -1.02 8.84
CA VAL A 28 3.75 -0.96 9.99
C VAL A 28 2.34 -1.37 9.59
N THR A 29 1.80 -0.89 8.47
CA THR A 29 0.47 -1.32 7.99
C THR A 29 0.44 -2.82 7.69
N ALA A 30 1.50 -3.37 7.09
CA ALA A 30 1.59 -4.79 6.81
C ALA A 30 1.63 -5.63 8.09
N LEU A 31 2.37 -5.18 9.12
CA LEU A 31 2.36 -5.81 10.43
C LEU A 31 0.96 -5.79 11.05
N LEU A 32 0.26 -4.65 11.01
CA LEU A 32 -1.10 -4.53 11.55
C LEU A 32 -2.11 -5.40 10.79
N PHE A 33 -1.98 -5.54 9.47
CA PHE A 33 -2.77 -6.49 8.68
C PHE A 33 -2.57 -7.93 9.15
N ASN A 34 -1.34 -8.33 9.47
CA ASN A 34 -1.01 -9.64 10.04
C ASN A 34 -1.59 -9.83 11.45
N ILE A 35 -1.53 -8.80 12.29
CA ILE A 35 -2.17 -8.82 13.62
C ILE A 35 -3.68 -9.01 13.46
N GLY A 36 -4.32 -8.26 12.56
CA GLY A 36 -5.73 -8.41 12.26
C GLY A 36 -6.07 -9.81 11.75
N PHE A 37 -5.24 -10.41 10.90
CA PHE A 37 -5.40 -11.80 10.46
C PHE A 37 -5.35 -12.79 11.64
N LEU A 38 -4.39 -12.63 12.56
CA LEU A 38 -4.31 -13.43 13.78
C LEU A 38 -5.55 -13.28 14.68
N LEU A 39 -6.05 -12.05 14.86
CA LEU A 39 -7.26 -11.78 15.64
C LEU A 39 -8.48 -12.49 15.06
N ALA A 40 -8.66 -12.46 13.73
CA ALA A 40 -9.73 -13.20 13.06
C ALA A 40 -9.60 -14.71 13.26
N ARG A 41 -8.39 -15.27 13.16
CA ARG A 41 -8.15 -16.70 13.43
C ARG A 41 -8.49 -17.08 14.88
N ARG A 42 -8.24 -16.19 15.82
CA ARG A 42 -8.60 -16.33 17.24
C ARG A 42 -10.05 -15.97 17.55
N ARG A 43 -10.89 -15.77 16.53
CA ARG A 43 -12.31 -15.39 16.64
C ARG A 43 -12.57 -14.08 17.40
N ARG A 44 -11.57 -13.21 17.51
CA ARG A 44 -11.69 -11.87 18.13
C ARG A 44 -12.15 -10.84 17.10
N PHE A 45 -13.38 -10.99 16.61
CA PHE A 45 -13.88 -10.24 15.45
C PHE A 45 -14.05 -8.74 15.69
N THR A 46 -14.44 -8.33 16.90
CA THR A 46 -14.54 -6.90 17.25
C THR A 46 -13.18 -6.21 17.19
N ALA A 47 -12.17 -6.80 17.83
CA ALA A 47 -10.80 -6.28 17.79
C ALA A 47 -10.22 -6.30 16.36
N HIS A 48 -10.46 -7.39 15.62
CA HIS A 48 -10.10 -7.48 14.20
C HIS A 48 -10.69 -6.32 13.39
N ARG A 49 -11.99 -6.04 13.55
CA ARG A 49 -12.66 -4.95 12.82
C ARG A 49 -12.00 -3.60 13.07
N TRP A 50 -11.73 -3.26 14.33
CA TRP A 50 -11.06 -2.00 14.67
C TRP A 50 -9.66 -1.92 14.10
N VAL A 51 -8.82 -2.94 14.34
CA VAL A 51 -7.44 -2.98 13.83
C VAL A 51 -7.43 -2.86 12.31
N GLN A 52 -8.25 -3.64 11.60
CA GLN A 52 -8.32 -3.61 10.14
C GLN A 52 -8.81 -2.27 9.59
N THR A 53 -9.82 -1.67 10.23
CA THR A 53 -10.35 -0.37 9.79
C THR A 53 -9.30 0.73 9.94
N SER A 54 -8.64 0.81 11.10
CA SER A 54 -7.55 1.76 11.33
C SER A 54 -6.37 1.54 10.37
N THR A 55 -6.04 0.28 10.08
CA THR A 55 -4.94 -0.08 9.17
C THR A 55 -5.25 0.34 7.74
N VAL A 56 -6.47 0.08 7.24
CA VAL A 56 -6.87 0.49 5.89
C VAL A 56 -6.91 2.01 5.76
N ILE A 57 -7.37 2.74 6.79
CA ILE A 57 -7.34 4.21 6.79
C ILE A 57 -5.89 4.71 6.70
N LEU A 58 -5.01 4.22 7.58
CA LEU A 58 -3.59 4.60 7.56
C LEU A 58 -2.94 4.29 6.20
N ASN A 59 -3.14 3.08 5.69
CA ASN A 59 -2.58 2.67 4.40
C ASN A 59 -3.11 3.55 3.25
N THR A 60 -4.42 3.81 3.21
CA THR A 60 -5.04 4.69 2.20
C THR A 60 -4.42 6.08 2.23
N LEU A 61 -4.25 6.68 3.41
CA LEU A 61 -3.63 8.00 3.53
C LEU A 61 -2.18 8.01 3.02
N VAL A 62 -1.38 7.01 3.41
CA VAL A 62 0.02 6.92 2.97
C VAL A 62 0.11 6.73 1.45
N VAL A 63 -0.72 5.86 0.88
CA VAL A 63 -0.75 5.62 -0.57
C VAL A 63 -1.18 6.88 -1.32
N MET A 64 -2.28 7.52 -0.91
CA MET A 64 -2.81 8.69 -1.61
C MET A 64 -1.90 9.92 -1.51
N ILE A 65 -1.28 10.16 -0.35
CA ILE A 65 -0.46 11.35 -0.12
C ILE A 65 0.96 11.17 -0.66
N SER A 66 1.57 9.99 -0.46
CA SER A 66 2.98 9.78 -0.81
C SER A 66 3.16 9.06 -2.13
N MET A 67 2.50 7.91 -2.31
CA MET A 67 2.77 7.04 -3.46
C MET A 67 2.13 7.57 -4.74
N VAL A 68 0.86 7.97 -4.69
CA VAL A 68 0.16 8.52 -5.87
C VAL A 68 0.84 9.81 -6.34
N THR A 69 1.17 10.71 -5.41
CA THR A 69 1.89 11.94 -5.74
C THR A 69 3.27 11.65 -6.33
N SER A 70 4.04 10.72 -5.76
CA SER A 70 5.34 10.32 -6.31
C SER A 70 5.22 9.71 -7.70
N PHE A 71 4.22 8.85 -7.93
CA PHE A 71 3.97 8.26 -9.25
C PHE A 71 3.65 9.32 -10.30
N ILE A 72 2.75 10.26 -9.99
CA ILE A 72 2.34 11.33 -10.91
C ILE A 72 3.52 12.25 -11.26
N ILE A 73 4.40 12.54 -10.29
CA ILE A 73 5.51 13.48 -10.49
C ILE A 73 6.69 12.82 -11.20
N TYR A 74 7.07 11.59 -10.81
CA TYR A 74 8.34 11.00 -11.24
C TYR A 74 8.21 9.91 -12.31
N ILE A 75 7.09 9.19 -12.34
CA ILE A 75 6.92 8.01 -13.21
C ILE A 75 5.99 8.30 -14.39
N LEU A 76 4.81 8.87 -14.13
CA LEU A 76 3.81 9.13 -15.16
C LEU A 76 4.33 9.97 -16.35
N PRO A 77 5.15 11.03 -16.15
CA PRO A 77 5.62 11.86 -17.27
C PRO A 77 6.56 11.14 -18.24
N GLY A 78 7.20 10.05 -17.80
CA GLY A 78 8.11 9.25 -18.65
C GLY A 78 7.40 8.18 -19.46
N ILE A 79 6.11 7.93 -19.23
CA ILE A 79 5.33 6.87 -19.89
C ILE A 79 4.63 7.45 -21.15
N PRO A 80 4.63 6.73 -22.29
CA PRO A 80 5.08 5.35 -22.48
C PRO A 80 6.57 5.19 -22.81
N GLY A 81 7.30 6.28 -23.09
CA GLY A 81 8.66 6.22 -23.65
C GLY A 81 9.69 5.47 -22.81
N LYS A 82 9.54 5.49 -21.49
CA LYS A 82 10.44 4.87 -20.51
C LYS A 82 9.91 3.56 -19.92
N LEU A 83 8.78 3.02 -20.41
CA LEU A 83 8.18 1.81 -19.84
C LEU A 83 9.09 0.57 -19.86
N GLY A 84 10.11 0.56 -20.73
CA GLY A 84 11.13 -0.51 -20.77
C GLY A 84 12.29 -0.33 -19.78
N GLU A 85 12.40 0.82 -19.12
CA GLU A 85 13.40 1.08 -18.07
C GLU A 85 12.97 0.40 -16.76
N GLY A 86 13.92 -0.11 -15.97
CA GLY A 86 13.65 -1.00 -14.84
C GLY A 86 12.79 -0.37 -13.75
N ASP A 87 13.16 0.83 -13.30
CA ASP A 87 12.42 1.63 -12.32
C ASP A 87 11.00 1.99 -12.81
N TYR A 88 10.85 2.45 -14.05
CA TYR A 88 9.55 2.78 -14.65
C TYR A 88 8.66 1.53 -14.79
N ALA A 89 9.20 0.42 -15.31
CA ALA A 89 8.48 -0.83 -15.50
C ALA A 89 7.97 -1.39 -14.17
N VAL A 90 8.87 -1.57 -13.20
CA VAL A 90 8.54 -2.15 -11.90
C VAL A 90 7.57 -1.25 -11.13
N THR A 91 7.80 0.07 -11.16
CA THR A 91 6.92 1.01 -10.46
C THR A 91 5.53 1.09 -11.10
N THR A 92 5.43 0.98 -12.43
CA THR A 92 4.13 0.92 -13.13
C THR A 92 3.37 -0.37 -12.83
N VAL A 93 4.04 -1.52 -12.83
CA VAL A 93 3.40 -2.79 -12.45
C VAL A 93 2.92 -2.75 -11.00
N HIS A 94 3.76 -2.25 -10.09
CA HIS A 94 3.39 -2.08 -8.69
C HIS A 94 2.22 -1.11 -8.50
N SER A 95 2.18 0.00 -9.25
CA SER A 95 1.08 0.98 -9.11
C SER A 95 -0.27 0.41 -9.55
N ILE A 96 -0.29 -0.44 -10.58
CA ILE A 96 -1.49 -1.17 -11.01
C ILE A 96 -1.95 -2.14 -9.91
N ILE A 97 -1.04 -2.96 -9.37
CA ILE A 97 -1.36 -3.89 -8.28
C ILE A 97 -1.83 -3.13 -7.04
N GLY A 98 -1.16 -2.03 -6.71
CA GLY A 98 -1.49 -1.16 -5.59
C GLY A 98 -2.85 -0.49 -5.73
N ALA A 99 -3.20 0.00 -6.93
CA ALA A 99 -4.52 0.57 -7.21
C ALA A 99 -5.64 -0.46 -7.03
N ILE A 100 -5.46 -1.67 -7.58
CA ILE A 100 -6.40 -2.78 -7.39
C ILE A 100 -6.51 -3.13 -5.90
N SER A 101 -5.37 -3.25 -5.21
CA SER A 101 -5.31 -3.55 -3.78
C SER A 101 -6.04 -2.51 -2.93
N LEU A 102 -5.82 -1.23 -3.19
CA LEU A 102 -6.42 -0.12 -2.46
C LEU A 102 -7.94 -0.11 -2.64
N ILE A 103 -8.41 -0.11 -3.89
CA ILE A 103 -9.84 -0.06 -4.20
C ILE A 103 -10.55 -1.28 -3.60
N PHE A 104 -10.01 -2.47 -3.82
CA PHE A 104 -10.60 -3.71 -3.33
C PHE A 104 -10.54 -3.80 -1.80
N GLY A 105 -9.42 -3.42 -1.19
CA GLY A 105 -9.22 -3.41 0.25
C GLY A 105 -10.16 -2.45 0.98
N VAL A 106 -10.30 -1.22 0.47
CA VAL A 106 -11.26 -0.24 0.99
C VAL A 106 -12.69 -0.77 0.86
N PHE A 107 -13.06 -1.35 -0.29
CA PHE A 107 -14.35 -1.97 -0.47
C PHE A 107 -14.64 -3.09 0.55
N VAL A 108 -13.67 -3.97 0.82
CA VAL A 108 -13.80 -5.03 1.84
C VAL A 108 -13.93 -4.43 3.25
N ALA A 109 -13.17 -3.39 3.58
CA ALA A 109 -13.25 -2.71 4.87
C ALA A 109 -14.60 -2.01 5.09
N LEU A 110 -15.11 -1.32 4.07
CA LEU A 110 -16.46 -0.74 4.08
C LEU A 110 -17.52 -1.82 4.25
N ARG A 111 -17.36 -2.98 3.59
CA ARG A 111 -18.29 -4.11 3.75
C ARG A 111 -18.27 -4.65 5.18
N GLY A 112 -17.08 -4.78 5.78
CA GLY A 112 -16.91 -5.17 7.19
C GLY A 112 -17.49 -4.17 8.20
N ASN A 113 -17.65 -2.91 7.79
CA ASN A 113 -18.28 -1.85 8.57
C ASN A 113 -19.75 -1.59 8.20
N GLU A 114 -20.34 -2.44 7.37
CA GLU A 114 -21.73 -2.35 6.93
C GLU A 114 -22.10 -1.13 6.07
N LEU A 115 -21.10 -0.36 5.62
CA LEU A 115 -21.26 0.87 4.84
C LEU A 115 -21.50 0.64 3.33
N VAL A 116 -21.37 -0.60 2.86
CA VAL A 116 -21.57 -0.94 1.45
C VAL A 116 -23.06 -1.07 1.09
N PRO A 117 -23.54 -0.42 0.00
CA PRO A 117 -24.92 -0.54 -0.48
C PRO A 117 -25.34 -1.99 -0.76
N LYS A 118 -26.60 -2.35 -0.47
CA LYS A 118 -27.09 -3.73 -0.58
C LYS A 118 -26.81 -4.40 -1.94
N ARG A 119 -26.91 -3.65 -3.04
CA ARG A 119 -26.76 -4.14 -4.42
C ARG A 119 -25.37 -4.68 -4.77
N VAL A 120 -24.34 -4.28 -4.03
CA VAL A 120 -22.94 -4.64 -4.31
C VAL A 120 -22.30 -5.43 -3.15
N ARG A 121 -23.10 -5.92 -2.19
CA ARG A 121 -22.58 -6.74 -1.09
C ARG A 121 -22.19 -8.13 -1.60
N PHE A 122 -21.07 -8.64 -1.11
CA PHE A 122 -20.71 -10.04 -1.23
C PHE A 122 -21.04 -10.80 0.07
N ASN A 123 -21.29 -12.11 -0.07
CA ASN A 123 -21.62 -12.99 1.07
C ASN A 123 -20.40 -13.80 1.55
N ASN A 124 -19.42 -14.05 0.69
CA ASN A 124 -18.25 -14.86 1.05
C ASN A 124 -17.11 -14.02 1.66
N TYR A 125 -17.29 -13.59 2.90
CA TYR A 125 -16.32 -12.76 3.62
C TYR A 125 -14.90 -13.33 3.64
N LYS A 126 -14.78 -14.63 3.90
CA LYS A 126 -13.47 -15.27 4.05
C LYS A 126 -12.64 -15.20 2.77
N LEU A 127 -13.27 -15.42 1.61
CA LEU A 127 -12.59 -15.35 0.32
C LEU A 127 -12.13 -13.93 0.00
N PHE A 128 -13.03 -12.95 0.13
CA PHE A 128 -12.73 -11.55 -0.16
C PHE A 128 -11.64 -10.99 0.78
N MET A 129 -11.69 -11.30 2.07
CA MET A 129 -10.65 -10.90 3.02
C MET A 129 -9.28 -11.52 2.68
N ARG A 130 -9.24 -12.78 2.22
CA ARG A 130 -7.99 -13.43 1.81
C ARG A 130 -7.38 -12.79 0.58
N TRP A 131 -8.19 -12.48 -0.42
CA TRP A 131 -7.73 -11.76 -1.61
C TRP A 131 -7.26 -10.35 -1.28
N ALA A 132 -7.98 -9.62 -0.44
CA ALA A 132 -7.56 -8.28 -0.01
C ALA A 132 -6.23 -8.35 0.74
N TYR A 133 -6.08 -9.29 1.69
CA TYR A 133 -4.82 -9.51 2.39
C TYR A 133 -3.68 -9.88 1.43
N ALA A 134 -3.90 -10.81 0.50
CA ALA A 134 -2.90 -11.20 -0.49
C ALA A 134 -2.44 -10.03 -1.37
N LEU A 135 -3.38 -9.20 -1.84
CA LEU A 135 -3.08 -8.01 -2.63
C LEU A 135 -2.29 -6.97 -1.81
N TYR A 136 -2.64 -6.74 -0.55
CA TYR A 136 -1.87 -5.83 0.32
C TYR A 136 -0.45 -6.34 0.58
N MET A 137 -0.28 -7.65 0.81
CA MET A 137 1.05 -8.23 1.00
C MET A 137 1.87 -8.19 -0.29
N LEU A 138 1.27 -8.52 -1.44
CA LEU A 138 1.92 -8.43 -2.74
C LEU A 138 2.35 -6.99 -3.06
N SER A 139 1.46 -6.02 -2.79
CA SER A 139 1.77 -4.60 -2.94
C SER A 139 2.92 -4.20 -2.03
N THR A 140 2.90 -4.62 -0.76
CA THR A 140 3.99 -4.33 0.19
C THR A 140 5.33 -4.87 -0.31
N LEU A 141 5.37 -6.11 -0.80
CA LEU A 141 6.58 -6.70 -1.37
C LEU A 141 7.06 -5.91 -2.61
N GLY A 142 6.14 -5.51 -3.49
CA GLY A 142 6.47 -4.65 -4.63
C GLY A 142 7.07 -3.31 -4.21
N GLY A 143 6.54 -2.68 -3.16
CA GLY A 143 7.08 -1.43 -2.61
C GLY A 143 8.49 -1.59 -2.03
N ILE A 144 8.76 -2.71 -1.34
CA ILE A 144 10.11 -3.05 -0.87
C ILE A 144 11.07 -3.22 -2.05
N VAL A 145 10.66 -3.96 -3.08
CA VAL A 145 11.46 -4.17 -4.30
C VAL A 145 11.79 -2.84 -4.97
N ILE A 146 10.83 -1.94 -5.12
CA ILE A 146 11.06 -0.59 -5.67
C ILE A 146 12.05 0.19 -4.81
N TYR A 147 11.87 0.19 -3.49
CA TYR A 147 12.76 0.91 -2.60
C TYR A 147 14.22 0.42 -2.74
N ILE A 148 14.42 -0.90 -2.84
CA ILE A 148 15.74 -1.49 -3.05
C ILE A 148 16.30 -1.10 -4.44
N ILE A 149 15.53 -1.29 -5.51
CA ILE A 149 15.97 -1.01 -6.88
C ILE A 149 16.34 0.47 -7.03
N VAL A 150 15.48 1.38 -6.58
CA VAL A 150 15.65 2.82 -6.83
C VAL A 150 16.65 3.46 -5.85
N PHE A 151 16.61 3.12 -4.55
CA PHE A 151 17.39 3.86 -3.54
C PHE A 151 18.66 3.14 -3.08
N ILE A 152 18.74 1.82 -3.27
CA ILE A 152 19.96 1.05 -2.95
C ILE A 152 20.76 0.83 -4.22
N PHE A 153 20.19 0.19 -5.23
CA PHE A 153 20.91 -0.08 -6.49
C PHE A 153 20.96 1.12 -7.44
N GLY A 154 19.92 1.95 -7.47
CA GLY A 154 19.84 3.16 -8.30
C GLY A 154 19.78 2.86 -9.77
N ILE A 155 18.96 1.87 -10.08
CA ILE A 155 18.63 1.40 -11.42
C ILE A 155 17.14 1.70 -11.64
#